data_AF-A0A7S2DLU4-F1
#
_entry.id   AF-A0A7S2DLU4-F1
#
_cell.length_a   1.000
_cell.length_b   1.000
_cell.length_c   1.000
_cell.angle_alpha   90.00
_cell.angle_beta   90.00
_cell.angle_gamma   90.00
#
_symmetry.space_group_name_H-M   'P 1'
#
loop_
_entity.id
_entity.type
_entity.pdbx_description
1 polymer ?
#
loop_
_entity_poly.entity_id
_entity_poly.type
_entity_poly.pdbx_seq_one_letter_code
_entity_poly.pdbx_strand_id
1 'polypeptide(L)'
;DEVPLFCRIRYTMLSLANVGQIANPFGKSVASGVYSTSLSLAVRANGWTSSVAIPISGLSMYLRAFYATEGNTLVEMLCTPVGCECASGSTTKESLMKCYAESKNCALGVQNVGFVALANNRVRVPFIRKCAILGDIGERHLLLNVMWVATLVAPFKMRF
;
A
#
# COMPACT_ATOMS: atom_id res chain seq x y z
N ASP A 1 1.67 3.37 27.74
CA ASP A 1 1.73 4.15 26.50
C ASP A 1 0.48 3.92 25.67
N GLU A 2 -0.45 4.87 25.70
CA GLU A 2 -1.70 4.77 24.95
C GLU A 2 -1.56 5.50 23.62
N VAL A 3 -1.83 4.82 22.51
CA VAL A 3 -1.81 5.43 21.17
C VAL A 3 -2.90 6.51 21.11
N PRO A 4 -2.61 7.74 20.63
CA PRO A 4 -3.61 8.81 20.56
C PRO A 4 -4.87 8.39 19.82
N LEU A 5 -6.04 8.85 20.28
CA LEU A 5 -7.36 8.51 19.71
C LEU A 5 -7.41 8.74 18.19
N PHE A 6 -6.87 9.86 17.71
CA PHE A 6 -6.82 10.18 16.28
C PHE A 6 -6.01 9.16 15.47
N CYS A 7 -4.86 8.73 16.00
CA CYS A 7 -4.06 7.68 15.38
C CYS A 7 -4.83 6.36 15.35
N ARG A 8 -5.49 5.99 16.47
CA ARG A 8 -6.32 4.77 16.54
C ARG A 8 -7.43 4.78 15.50
N ILE A 9 -8.19 5.87 15.39
CA ILE A 9 -9.25 6.03 14.38
C ILE A 9 -8.69 5.85 12.97
N ARG A 10 -7.57 6.51 12.65
CA ARG A 10 -6.89 6.37 11.34
C ARG A 10 -6.55 4.91 11.04
N TYR A 11 -5.89 4.20 11.95
CA TYR A 11 -5.45 2.81 11.71
C TYR A 11 -6.63 1.82 11.68
N THR A 12 -7.69 2.05 12.47
CA THR A 12 -8.93 1.28 12.39
C THR A 12 -9.60 1.47 11.04
N MET A 13 -9.72 2.71 10.58
CA MET A 13 -10.26 3.06 9.26
C MET A 13 -9.45 2.40 8.12
N LEU A 14 -8.12 2.49 8.17
CA LEU A 14 -7.24 1.85 7.19
C LEU A 14 -7.41 0.32 7.18
N SER A 15 -7.57 -0.29 8.35
CA SER A 15 -7.83 -1.73 8.46
C SER A 15 -9.17 -2.12 7.85
N LEU A 16 -10.23 -1.34 8.09
CA LEU A 16 -11.54 -1.56 7.47
C LEU A 16 -11.48 -1.43 5.94
N ALA A 17 -10.76 -0.44 5.43
CA ALA A 17 -10.54 -0.25 4.00
C ALA A 17 -9.82 -1.45 3.36
N ASN A 18 -8.79 -1.98 4.03
CA ASN A 18 -8.07 -3.16 3.57
C ASN A 18 -8.94 -4.42 3.60
N VAL A 19 -9.76 -4.60 4.64
CA VAL A 19 -10.75 -5.70 4.70
C VAL A 19 -11.77 -5.57 3.57
N GLY A 20 -12.24 -4.35 3.27
CA GLY A 20 -13.15 -4.09 2.16
C GLY A 20 -12.56 -4.45 0.79
N GLN A 21 -11.28 -4.14 0.54
CA GLN A 21 -10.59 -4.54 -0.69
C GLN A 21 -10.46 -6.05 -0.82
N ILE A 22 -10.26 -6.77 0.29
CA ILE A 22 -10.17 -8.24 0.30
C ILE A 22 -11.55 -8.86 0.04
N ALA A 23 -12.60 -8.29 0.63
CA ALA A 23 -13.96 -8.75 0.43
C ALA A 23 -14.51 -8.45 -0.98
N ASN A 24 -13.81 -7.62 -1.77
CA ASN A 24 -14.22 -7.28 -3.13
C ASN A 24 -13.94 -8.46 -4.09
N PRO A 25 -14.98 -9.13 -4.63
CA PRO A 25 -14.81 -10.25 -5.55
C PRO A 25 -14.22 -9.84 -6.90
N PHE A 26 -14.17 -8.53 -7.19
CA PHE A 26 -13.57 -7.96 -8.39
C PHE A 26 -12.19 -7.32 -8.12
N GLY A 27 -11.75 -7.28 -6.86
CA GLY A 27 -10.48 -6.70 -6.46
C GLY A 27 -9.32 -7.61 -6.83
N LYS A 28 -8.21 -7.03 -7.33
CA LYS A 28 -6.97 -7.79 -7.51
C LYS A 28 -6.16 -7.78 -6.22
N SER A 29 -5.71 -8.95 -5.79
CA SER A 29 -4.73 -9.04 -4.72
C SER A 29 -3.39 -8.47 -5.20
N VAL A 30 -2.93 -7.41 -4.54
CA VAL A 30 -1.58 -6.86 -4.71
C VAL A 30 -0.86 -6.90 -3.38
N ALA A 31 0.36 -7.42 -3.40
CA ALA A 31 1.16 -7.63 -2.20
C ALA A 31 1.43 -6.29 -1.49
N SER A 32 0.98 -6.19 -0.24
CA SER A 32 1.17 -5.04 0.64
C SER A 32 1.51 -5.54 2.05
N GLY A 33 2.51 -4.91 2.69
CA GLY A 33 2.93 -5.28 4.04
C GLY A 33 3.78 -6.56 4.07
N VAL A 34 3.20 -7.66 4.52
CA VAL A 34 3.88 -8.95 4.73
C VAL A 34 3.57 -9.90 3.57
N TYR A 35 4.60 -10.43 2.92
CA TYR A 35 4.45 -11.35 1.80
C TYR A 35 5.62 -12.34 1.77
N SER A 36 5.34 -13.54 1.25
CA SER A 36 6.36 -14.49 0.84
C SER A 36 6.54 -14.39 -0.67
N THR A 37 7.78 -14.49 -1.15
CA THR A 37 8.07 -14.50 -2.58
C THR A 37 9.01 -15.64 -2.93
N SER A 38 8.81 -16.23 -4.10
CA SER A 38 9.70 -17.26 -4.61
C SER A 38 11.09 -16.66 -4.89
N LEU A 39 12.15 -17.38 -4.49
CA LEU A 39 13.53 -16.97 -4.75
C LEU A 39 13.79 -16.79 -6.26
N SER A 40 13.22 -17.65 -7.10
CA SER A 40 13.40 -17.55 -8.55
C SER A 40 12.74 -16.28 -9.12
N LEU A 41 11.59 -15.88 -8.57
CA LEU A 41 10.92 -14.64 -8.92
C LEU A 41 11.74 -13.43 -8.44
N ALA A 42 12.30 -13.50 -7.24
CA ALA A 42 13.14 -12.44 -6.69
C ALA A 42 14.41 -12.23 -7.54
N VAL A 43 15.07 -13.31 -7.97
CA VAL A 43 16.24 -13.22 -8.88
C VAL A 43 15.84 -12.59 -10.22
N ARG A 44 14.71 -12.99 -10.81
CA ARG A 44 14.21 -12.38 -12.06
C ARG A 44 13.86 -10.90 -11.91
N ALA A 45 13.36 -10.50 -10.75
CA ALA A 45 13.04 -9.11 -10.42
C ALA A 45 14.26 -8.26 -10.00
N ASN A 46 15.47 -8.84 -10.06
CA ASN A 46 16.73 -8.25 -9.59
C ASN A 46 16.73 -7.88 -8.08
N GLY A 47 15.99 -8.67 -7.30
CA GLY A 47 15.83 -8.52 -5.85
C GLY A 47 15.22 -7.19 -5.41
N TRP A 48 15.30 -6.95 -4.10
CA TRP A 48 14.92 -5.70 -3.46
C TRP A 48 16.02 -4.65 -3.61
N THR A 49 16.44 -4.36 -4.83
CA THR A 49 17.40 -3.27 -5.05
C THR A 49 16.70 -1.93 -4.85
N SER A 50 17.18 -1.16 -3.88
CA SER A 50 16.85 0.28 -3.74
C SER A 50 17.34 1.03 -4.99
N SER A 51 16.46 1.22 -5.97
CA SER A 51 16.65 2.34 -6.90
C SER A 51 16.22 3.60 -6.17
N VAL A 52 17.01 4.68 -6.28
CA VAL A 52 16.80 6.01 -5.66
C VAL A 52 15.35 6.54 -5.78
N ALA A 53 14.59 6.04 -6.76
CA ALA A 53 13.22 6.42 -7.05
C ALA A 53 12.13 5.51 -6.43
N ILE A 54 12.45 4.48 -5.64
CA ILE A 54 11.42 3.60 -5.06
C ILE A 54 11.79 3.16 -3.63
N PRO A 55 11.01 3.55 -2.61
CA PRO A 55 11.17 2.99 -1.27
C PRO A 55 10.99 1.46 -1.31
N ILE A 56 11.81 0.74 -0.54
CA ILE A 56 11.65 -0.71 -0.35
C ILE A 56 10.27 -0.92 0.28
N SER A 57 9.34 -1.46 -0.51
CA SER A 57 7.96 -1.72 -0.11
C SER A 57 7.47 -3.00 -0.78
N GLY A 58 6.44 -3.63 -0.23
CA GLY A 58 5.82 -4.80 -0.88
C GLY A 58 5.31 -4.49 -2.28
N LEU A 59 4.78 -3.28 -2.48
CA LEU A 59 4.29 -2.82 -3.77
C LEU A 59 5.42 -2.67 -4.81
N SER A 60 6.60 -2.17 -4.41
CA SER A 60 7.71 -2.00 -5.33
C SER A 60 8.32 -3.32 -5.80
N MET A 61 8.43 -4.30 -4.89
CA MET A 61 8.83 -5.66 -5.25
C MET A 61 7.80 -6.32 -6.16
N TYR A 62 6.50 -6.17 -5.86
CA TYR A 62 5.42 -6.67 -6.70
C TYR A 62 5.49 -6.10 -8.12
N LEU A 63 5.66 -4.79 -8.27
CA LEU A 63 5.72 -4.16 -9.58
C LEU A 63 6.93 -4.64 -10.40
N ARG A 64 8.08 -4.83 -9.77
CA ARG A 64 9.25 -5.41 -10.44
C ARG A 64 8.99 -6.84 -10.90
N ALA A 65 8.40 -7.67 -10.05
CA ALA A 65 7.98 -9.02 -10.42
C ALA A 65 6.96 -9.01 -11.57
N PHE A 66 6.00 -8.07 -11.53
CA PHE A 66 5.01 -7.86 -12.59
C PHE A 66 5.67 -7.58 -13.93
N TYR A 67 6.59 -6.62 -14.01
CA TYR A 67 7.28 -6.33 -15.26
C TYR A 67 8.27 -7.43 -15.66
N ALA A 68 8.98 -8.06 -14.72
CA ALA A 68 9.90 -9.16 -15.00
C ALA A 68 9.20 -10.43 -15.53
N THR A 69 7.89 -10.57 -15.30
CA THR A 69 7.09 -11.71 -15.74
C THR A 69 6.08 -11.35 -16.84
N GLU A 70 6.24 -10.20 -17.49
CA GLU A 70 5.33 -9.71 -18.54
C GLU A 70 3.86 -9.62 -18.06
N GLY A 71 3.69 -9.33 -16.78
CA GLY A 71 2.42 -9.24 -16.09
C GLY A 71 1.85 -10.57 -15.64
N ASN A 72 2.63 -11.65 -15.65
CA ASN A 72 2.23 -12.98 -15.18
C ASN A 72 2.66 -13.23 -13.73
N THR A 73 2.23 -12.35 -12.83
CA THR A 73 2.48 -12.46 -11.39
C THR A 73 1.20 -12.84 -10.68
N LEU A 74 1.22 -13.96 -9.95
CA LEU A 74 0.15 -14.38 -9.07
C LEU A 74 0.43 -13.87 -7.66
N VAL A 75 -0.59 -13.34 -7.00
CA VAL A 75 -0.54 -13.00 -5.58
C VAL A 75 -1.67 -13.74 -4.91
N GLU A 76 -1.32 -14.56 -3.94
CA GLU A 76 -2.27 -15.29 -3.11
C GLU A 76 -2.24 -14.72 -1.70
N MET A 77 -3.42 -14.48 -1.13
CA MET A 77 -3.52 -13.94 0.21
C MET A 77 -3.40 -15.08 1.24
N LEU A 78 -2.30 -15.10 2.00
CA LEU A 78 -2.04 -16.12 3.02
C LEU A 78 -2.62 -15.74 4.40
N CYS A 79 -2.44 -14.50 4.83
CA CYS A 79 -3.02 -13.97 6.06
C CYS A 79 -3.12 -12.45 6.00
N THR A 80 -4.04 -11.88 6.78
CA THR A 80 -4.25 -10.43 6.86
C THR A 80 -3.75 -9.94 8.20
N PRO A 81 -2.59 -9.26 8.29
CA PRO A 81 -2.34 -8.43 9.45
C PRO A 81 -3.34 -7.27 9.39
N VAL A 82 -4.28 -7.24 10.33
CA VAL A 82 -4.97 -5.99 10.71
C VAL A 82 -3.85 -4.96 10.95
N GLY A 83 -3.92 -3.81 10.31
CA GLY A 83 -2.80 -2.88 10.21
C GLY A 83 -2.21 -2.54 11.58
N CYS A 84 -1.06 -3.12 11.91
CA CYS A 84 -0.31 -2.88 13.15
C CYS A 84 0.69 -1.72 12.99
N GLU A 85 0.38 -0.76 12.12
CA GLU A 85 1.25 0.39 11.84
C GLU A 85 1.15 1.48 12.93
N CYS A 86 0.69 1.17 14.15
CA CYS A 86 0.57 2.17 15.21
C CYS A 86 1.94 2.66 15.68
N ALA A 87 2.43 3.74 15.09
CA ALA A 87 3.63 4.41 15.54
C ALA A 87 3.39 5.05 16.92
N SER A 88 3.99 4.48 17.96
CA SER A 88 3.91 4.99 19.33
C SER A 88 5.14 5.84 19.68
N GLY A 89 4.91 6.89 20.47
CA GLY A 89 5.93 7.74 21.06
C GLY A 89 5.65 7.93 22.55
N SER A 90 6.65 8.43 23.27
CA SER A 90 6.56 8.74 24.71
C SER A 90 5.51 9.81 25.01
N THR A 91 5.14 10.63 24.01
CA THR A 91 4.08 11.63 24.09
C THR A 91 3.10 11.52 22.92
N THR A 92 1.90 12.09 23.09
CA THR A 92 0.89 12.23 22.04
C THR A 92 1.45 12.96 20.81
N LYS A 93 2.21 14.04 21.03
CA LYS A 93 2.85 14.82 19.96
C LYS A 93 3.86 13.98 19.19
N GLU A 94 4.69 13.22 19.90
CA GLU A 94 5.68 12.33 19.26
C GLU A 94 4.99 11.23 18.45
N SER A 95 3.93 10.62 18.98
CA SER A 95 3.14 9.62 18.28
C SER A 95 2.53 10.18 16.98
N LEU A 96 1.97 11.40 17.03
CA LEU A 96 1.45 12.09 15.85
C LEU A 96 2.53 12.41 14.82
N MET A 97 3.69 12.89 15.24
CA MET A 97 4.81 13.17 14.34
C MET A 97 5.34 11.89 13.67
N LYS A 98 5.41 10.78 14.41
CA LYS A 98 5.80 9.48 13.84
C LYS A 98 4.76 8.97 12.84
N CYS A 99 3.47 9.05 13.17
CA CYS A 99 2.38 8.71 12.24
C CYS A 99 2.42 9.57 10.96
N TYR A 100 2.74 10.86 11.08
CA TYR A 100 2.92 11.75 9.93
C TYR A 100 4.13 11.35 9.08
N ALA A 101 5.28 11.08 9.69
CA ALA A 101 6.48 10.66 8.99
C ALA A 101 6.25 9.33 8.23
N GLU A 102 5.59 8.36 8.87
CA GLU A 102 5.20 7.10 8.25
C GLU A 102 4.23 7.32 7.08
N SER A 103 3.19 8.15 7.27
CA SER A 103 2.26 8.53 6.21
C SER A 103 2.97 9.20 5.02
N LYS A 104 3.94 10.06 5.29
CA LYS A 104 4.77 10.71 4.26
C LYS A 104 5.59 9.68 3.48
N ASN A 105 6.17 8.69 4.16
CA ASN A 105 6.92 7.61 3.51
C ASN A 105 6.01 6.68 2.69
N CYS A 106 4.80 6.40 3.16
CA CYS A 106 3.79 5.69 2.36
C CYS A 106 3.33 6.52 1.15
N ALA A 107 3.23 7.85 1.29
CA ALA A 107 2.89 8.76 0.19
C ALA A 107 4.02 8.87 -0.86
N LEU A 108 5.28 8.65 -0.48
CA LEU A 108 6.36 8.42 -1.46
C LEU A 108 6.13 7.16 -2.32
N GLY A 109 5.18 6.30 -1.95
CA GLY A 109 4.63 5.26 -2.83
C GLY A 109 4.03 5.79 -4.14
N VAL A 110 3.73 7.09 -4.27
CA VAL A 110 3.40 7.76 -5.54
C VAL A 110 4.57 7.67 -6.55
N GLN A 111 5.80 7.48 -6.09
CA GLN A 111 6.95 7.20 -6.96
C GLN A 111 6.81 5.86 -7.72
N ASN A 112 5.97 4.93 -7.25
CA ASN A 112 5.62 3.72 -7.99
C ASN A 112 4.88 4.03 -9.31
N VAL A 113 4.15 5.16 -9.39
CA VAL A 113 3.53 5.63 -10.63
C VAL A 113 4.61 6.02 -11.65
N GLY A 114 5.67 6.68 -11.19
CA GLY A 114 6.84 6.99 -12.03
C GLY A 114 7.56 5.73 -12.53
N PHE A 115 7.71 4.72 -11.67
CA PHE A 115 8.25 3.42 -12.10
C PHE A 115 7.35 2.73 -13.13
N VAL A 116 6.04 2.70 -12.91
CA VAL A 116 5.07 2.14 -13.87
C VAL A 116 5.13 2.88 -15.20
N ALA A 117 5.21 4.22 -15.19
CA ALA A 117 5.34 5.03 -16.41
C ALA A 117 6.62 4.71 -17.18
N LEU A 118 7.76 4.59 -16.50
CA LEU A 118 9.06 4.26 -17.11
C LEU A 118 9.11 2.81 -17.62
N ALA A 119 8.58 1.87 -16.83
CA ALA A 119 8.58 0.44 -17.16
C ALA A 119 7.60 0.11 -18.30
N ASN A 120 6.48 0.84 -18.40
CA ASN A 120 5.49 0.66 -19.45
C ASN A 120 6.04 0.86 -20.86
N ASN A 121 7.08 1.68 -21.02
CA ASN A 121 7.73 1.94 -22.31
C ASN A 121 8.83 0.93 -22.65
N ARG A 122 9.29 0.15 -21.68
CA ARG A 122 10.44 -0.76 -21.84
C ARG A 122 10.05 -2.24 -21.93
N VAL A 123 8.90 -2.62 -21.38
CA VAL A 123 8.49 -4.02 -21.26
C VAL A 123 7.17 -4.29 -21.99
N ARG A 124 7.13 -5.39 -22.74
CA ARG A 124 5.93 -5.91 -23.41
C ARG A 124 5.00 -6.59 -22.40
N VAL A 125 4.27 -5.80 -21.62
CA VAL A 125 3.11 -6.27 -20.86
C VAL A 125 1.84 -5.97 -21.67
N PRO A 126 0.84 -6.87 -21.74
CA PRO A 126 -0.45 -6.60 -22.38
C PRO A 126 -1.11 -5.33 -21.82
N PHE A 127 -1.68 -4.51 -22.70
CA PHE A 127 -2.26 -3.21 -22.35
C PHE A 127 -3.33 -3.30 -21.25
N ILE A 128 -4.24 -4.28 -21.35
CA ILE A 128 -5.28 -4.51 -20.34
C ILE A 128 -4.67 -4.77 -18.95
N ARG A 129 -3.56 -5.50 -18.87
CA ARG A 129 -2.87 -5.76 -17.60
C ARG A 129 -2.22 -4.49 -17.04
N LYS A 130 -1.67 -3.63 -17.92
CA LYS A 130 -1.13 -2.31 -17.54
C LYS A 130 -2.23 -1.38 -16.99
N CYS A 131 -3.38 -1.32 -17.65
CA CYS A 131 -4.52 -0.54 -17.17
C CYS A 131 -5.07 -1.08 -15.85
N ALA A 132 -5.16 -2.40 -15.70
CA ALA A 132 -5.63 -3.01 -14.46
C ALA A 132 -4.72 -2.68 -13.27
N ILE A 133 -3.37 -2.71 -13.44
CA ILE A 133 -2.46 -2.38 -12.33
C ILE A 133 -2.46 -0.88 -12.01
N LEU A 134 -2.61 -0.01 -13.02
CA LEU A 134 -2.77 1.42 -12.81
C LEU A 134 -4.07 1.74 -12.08
N GLY A 135 -5.17 1.06 -12.45
CA GLY A 135 -6.46 1.16 -11.77
C GLY A 135 -6.37 0.74 -10.31
N ASP A 136 -5.73 -0.39 -10.03
CA ASP A 136 -5.58 -0.91 -8.66
C ASP A 136 -4.70 0.00 -7.78
N ILE A 137 -3.58 0.51 -8.32
CA ILE A 137 -2.75 1.51 -7.63
C ILE A 137 -3.54 2.80 -7.40
N GLY A 138 -4.27 3.27 -8.41
CA GLY A 138 -5.10 4.47 -8.34
C GLY A 138 -6.19 4.34 -7.29
N GLU A 139 -6.90 3.20 -7.27
CA GLU A 139 -7.92 2.85 -6.29
C GLU A 139 -7.35 2.90 -4.88
N ARG A 140 -6.20 2.26 -4.62
CA ARG A 140 -5.54 2.27 -3.29
C ARG A 140 -5.18 3.67 -2.82
N HIS A 141 -4.68 4.53 -3.70
CA HIS A 141 -4.37 5.92 -3.36
C HIS A 141 -5.62 6.79 -3.19
N LEU A 142 -6.68 6.56 -3.99
CA LEU A 142 -7.97 7.22 -3.84
C LEU A 142 -8.65 6.82 -2.54
N LEU A 143 -8.61 5.53 -2.17
CA LEU A 143 -9.14 5.02 -0.90
C LEU A 143 -8.55 5.79 0.27
N LEU A 144 -7.25 6.04 0.31
CA LEU A 144 -6.64 6.82 1.40
C LEU A 144 -7.27 8.22 1.53
N ASN A 145 -7.48 8.91 0.41
CA ASN A 145 -8.11 10.25 0.39
C ASN A 145 -9.58 10.19 0.79
N VAL A 146 -10.34 9.21 0.27
CA VAL A 146 -11.75 9.00 0.62
C VAL A 146 -11.88 8.69 2.11
N MET A 147 -10.99 7.88 2.68
CA MET A 147 -10.99 7.56 4.11
C MET A 147 -10.73 8.81 4.97
N TRP A 148 -9.85 9.72 4.54
CA TRP A 148 -9.66 11.00 5.24
C TRP A 148 -10.90 11.87 5.21
N VAL A 149 -11.55 12.01 4.04
CA VAL A 149 -12.80 12.77 3.91
C VAL A 149 -13.91 12.14 4.76
N ALA A 150 -14.07 10.81 4.69
CA ALA A 150 -15.04 10.09 5.50
C ALA A 150 -14.79 10.27 7.00
N THR A 151 -13.52 10.30 7.44
CA THR A 151 -13.15 10.58 8.83
C THR A 151 -13.50 12.01 9.23
N LEU A 152 -13.30 13.00 8.35
CA LEU A 152 -13.65 14.39 8.63
C LEU A 152 -15.16 14.64 8.70
N VAL A 153 -15.93 13.92 7.88
CA VAL A 153 -17.40 14.05 7.79
C VAL A 153 -18.12 13.12 8.76
N ALA A 154 -17.43 12.12 9.32
CA ALA A 154 -18.01 11.18 10.27
C ALA A 154 -18.57 11.96 11.48
N PRO A 155 -19.85 11.78 11.82
CA PRO A 155 -20.43 12.40 13.00
C PRO A 155 -19.87 11.68 14.23
N PHE A 156 -18.72 12.14 14.73
CA PHE A 156 -18.22 11.72 16.03
C PHE A 156 -19.18 12.27 17.08
N LYS A 157 -20.17 11.47 17.49
CA LYS A 157 -20.88 11.71 18.75
C LYS A 157 -19.87 11.51 19.88
N MET A 158 -19.13 12.57 20.21
CA MET A 158 -18.37 12.64 21.46
C MET A 158 -19.39 12.66 22.59
N ARG A 159 -19.66 11.51 23.20
CA ARG A 159 -20.21 11.48 24.56
C ARG A 159 -19.04 11.76 25.49
N PHE A 160 -18.99 12.99 26.00
CA PHE A 160 -18.22 13.36 27.17
C PHE A 160 -18.81 12.71 28.41
#